data_AF-A0A699Z9E6-F1
#
_entry.id   AF-A0A699Z9E6-F1
#
_cell.length_a   1.000
_cell.length_b   1.000
_cell.length_c   1.000
_cell.angle_alpha   90.00
_cell.angle_beta   90.00
_cell.angle_gamma   90.00
#
_symmetry.space_group_name_H-M   'P 1'
#
loop_
_entity.id
_entity.type
_entity.pdbx_description
1 polymer ?
#
loop_
_entity_poly.entity_id
_entity_poly.type
_entity_poly.pdbx_seq_one_letter_code
_entity_poly.pdbx_strand_id
1 'polypeptide(L)'
;MPLVLNDDDSRGGSGQNGFDLQTASTLFWKPVPVLLRSTEREDQFEELTFRILTGVSRSNHNMRILRIHISSETDLYFLHSLEVSEEDFQSLKNEQGILVDFASFPGKIITLLDKCTTSQPTDAPRFQAVLSIRGSESLFKIVETNDFKQLPHITLAFRPGNDAAVKQFLAFRLLEVKGNAEDLTTQLARMTAERDTTSTQLGSTQQQLVAVQEQYDKHLLEVQVQGRGGGRVRQAGARAGVEEVLGEGLEPGQVQAGGSLACCKRWCREAPGTGCS
;
A
#
# COMPACT_ATOMS: atom_id res chain seq x y z
N MET A 1 -33.79 -1.28 3.58
CA MET A 1 -34.33 -2.66 3.58
C MET A 1 -33.15 -3.62 3.42
N PRO A 2 -33.00 -4.66 4.25
CA PRO A 2 -32.02 -5.69 4.00
C PRO A 2 -32.59 -6.67 2.97
N LEU A 3 -31.87 -6.89 1.88
CA LEU A 3 -32.21 -7.91 0.89
C LEU A 3 -31.80 -9.28 1.46
N VAL A 4 -32.78 -9.99 2.01
CA VAL A 4 -32.70 -11.42 2.28
C VAL A 4 -32.87 -12.12 0.93
N LEU A 5 -31.78 -12.67 0.39
CA LEU A 5 -31.85 -13.61 -0.71
C LEU A 5 -32.16 -14.98 -0.10
N ASN A 6 -33.39 -15.45 -0.29
CA ASN A 6 -33.73 -16.84 -0.01
C ASN A 6 -33.07 -17.71 -1.09
N ASP A 7 -32.11 -18.52 -0.70
CA ASP A 7 -31.58 -19.62 -1.49
C ASP A 7 -32.60 -20.76 -1.47
N ASP A 8 -33.33 -20.94 -2.58
CA ASP A 8 -34.00 -22.19 -2.89
C ASP A 8 -33.92 -22.41 -4.40
N ASP A 9 -32.87 -23.12 -4.85
CA ASP A 9 -33.09 -24.13 -5.87
C ASP A 9 -31.99 -25.20 -5.89
N SER A 10 -32.47 -26.43 -6.07
CA SER A 10 -31.76 -27.67 -5.83
C SER A 10 -31.08 -28.20 -7.10
N ARG A 11 -29.96 -28.93 -6.89
CA ARG A 11 -29.31 -29.91 -7.79
C ARG A 11 -28.27 -29.39 -8.79
N GLY A 12 -27.04 -29.24 -8.27
CA GLY A 12 -25.79 -29.32 -9.02
C GLY A 12 -24.63 -29.42 -8.02
N GLY A 13 -24.15 -30.64 -7.75
CA GLY A 13 -23.21 -30.91 -6.66
C GLY A 13 -21.82 -30.32 -6.86
N SER A 14 -21.50 -29.26 -6.12
CA SER A 14 -20.14 -28.91 -5.65
C SER A 14 -20.13 -27.75 -4.63
N GLY A 15 -21.27 -27.39 -4.02
CA GLY A 15 -21.43 -26.15 -3.26
C GLY A 15 -21.24 -26.23 -1.74
N GLN A 16 -20.94 -27.41 -1.17
CA GLN A 16 -20.95 -27.60 0.30
C GLN A 16 -19.56 -27.60 0.97
N ASN A 17 -18.46 -27.63 0.20
CA ASN A 17 -17.09 -27.56 0.73
C ASN A 17 -16.38 -26.27 0.28
N GLY A 18 -16.97 -25.11 0.61
CA GLY A 18 -16.46 -23.82 0.16
C GLY A 18 -15.44 -23.20 1.11
N PHE A 19 -14.40 -22.58 0.56
CA PHE A 19 -13.55 -21.62 1.28
C PHE A 19 -14.37 -20.46 1.85
N ASP A 20 -14.22 -20.14 3.13
CA ASP A 20 -14.89 -18.98 3.71
C ASP A 20 -14.09 -17.69 3.51
N LEU A 21 -14.51 -16.88 2.54
CA LEU A 21 -13.90 -15.58 2.28
C LEU A 21 -14.13 -14.55 3.40
N GLN A 22 -15.16 -14.70 4.24
CA GLN A 22 -15.45 -13.71 5.29
C GLN A 22 -14.43 -13.77 6.43
N THR A 23 -13.94 -14.97 6.73
CA THR A 23 -12.92 -15.21 7.78
C THR A 23 -11.50 -15.32 7.21
N ALA A 24 -11.34 -15.17 5.90
CA ALA A 24 -10.05 -15.28 5.24
C ALA A 24 -9.12 -14.10 5.57
N SER A 25 -7.86 -14.43 5.81
CA SER A 25 -6.77 -13.46 5.96
C SER A 25 -5.97 -13.35 4.67
N THR A 26 -5.69 -12.11 4.23
CA THR A 26 -4.83 -11.84 3.08
C THR A 26 -3.37 -11.78 3.53
N LEU A 27 -2.55 -12.68 3.02
CA LEU A 27 -1.11 -12.74 3.33
C LEU A 27 -0.24 -12.00 2.32
N PHE A 28 -0.70 -11.94 1.07
CA PHE A 28 -0.01 -11.26 -0.02
C PHE A 28 -1.02 -10.72 -1.00
N TRP A 29 -0.80 -9.49 -1.45
CA TRP A 29 -1.61 -8.88 -2.49
C TRP A 29 -0.80 -7.81 -3.22
N LYS A 30 -0.13 -8.20 -4.31
CA LYS A 30 0.71 -7.32 -5.13
C LYS A 30 0.75 -7.77 -6.59
N PRO A 31 1.04 -6.85 -7.53
CA PRO A 31 1.40 -7.21 -8.89
C PRO A 31 2.75 -7.93 -8.94
N VAL A 32 2.88 -8.88 -9.87
CA VAL A 32 4.11 -9.63 -10.16
C VAL A 32 4.28 -9.72 -11.68
N PRO A 33 5.49 -9.47 -12.23
CA PRO A 33 5.75 -9.68 -13.65
C PRO A 33 5.75 -11.18 -13.97
N VAL A 34 4.87 -11.59 -14.88
CA VAL A 34 4.69 -13.00 -15.27
C VAL A 34 4.87 -13.15 -16.78
N LEU A 35 5.66 -14.14 -17.18
CA LEU A 35 5.70 -14.60 -18.57
C LEU A 35 4.47 -15.48 -18.84
N LEU A 36 3.53 -14.96 -19.61
CA LEU A 36 2.35 -15.66 -20.05
C LEU A 36 2.67 -16.48 -21.30
N ARG A 37 2.43 -17.79 -21.23
CA ARG A 37 2.54 -18.72 -22.36
C ARG A 37 1.16 -19.28 -22.71
N SER A 38 0.72 -19.03 -23.93
CA SER A 38 -0.51 -19.59 -24.48
C SER A 38 -0.17 -20.45 -25.70
N THR A 39 -1.01 -21.45 -25.98
CA THR A 39 -0.87 -22.25 -27.21
C THR A 39 -1.21 -21.48 -28.48
N GLU A 40 -1.97 -20.39 -28.35
CA GLU A 40 -2.55 -19.64 -29.47
C GLU A 40 -1.91 -18.26 -29.67
N ARG A 41 -1.16 -17.77 -28.69
CA ARG A 41 -0.57 -16.42 -28.69
C ARG A 41 0.93 -16.51 -28.44
N GLU A 42 1.65 -15.50 -28.93
CA GLU A 42 3.08 -15.34 -28.60
C GLU A 42 3.28 -15.13 -27.09
N ASP A 43 4.46 -15.54 -26.61
CA ASP A 43 4.88 -15.34 -25.23
C ASP A 43 4.92 -13.84 -24.90
N GLN A 44 4.21 -13.42 -23.85
CA GLN A 44 4.12 -12.01 -23.43
C GLN A 44 4.39 -11.86 -21.95
N PHE A 45 5.01 -10.73 -21.57
CA PHE A 45 5.15 -10.35 -20.17
C PHE A 45 3.96 -9.48 -19.76
N GLU A 46 3.25 -9.91 -18.72
CA GLU A 46 2.15 -9.16 -18.13
C GLU A 46 2.38 -8.99 -16.63
N GLU A 47 1.94 -7.84 -16.11
CA GLU A 47 1.93 -7.58 -14.68
C GLU A 47 0.61 -8.10 -14.09
N LEU A 48 0.66 -9.25 -13.44
CA LEU A 48 -0.51 -9.94 -12.90
C LEU A 48 -0.58 -9.77 -11.39
N THR A 49 -1.79 -9.51 -10.88
CA THR A 49 -2.04 -9.35 -9.44
C THR A 49 -2.21 -10.71 -8.79
N PHE A 50 -1.28 -11.04 -7.88
CA PHE A 50 -1.35 -12.21 -7.03
C PHE A 50 -1.98 -11.85 -5.71
N ARG A 51 -3.00 -12.61 -5.32
CA ARG A 51 -3.60 -12.53 -3.98
C ARG A 51 -3.54 -13.89 -3.30
N ILE A 52 -2.85 -13.96 -2.17
CA ILE A 52 -2.72 -15.17 -1.35
C ILE A 52 -3.59 -15.00 -0.11
N LEU A 53 -4.52 -15.92 0.07
CA LEU A 53 -5.49 -15.95 1.15
C LEU A 53 -5.33 -17.24 1.95
N THR A 54 -5.43 -17.16 3.26
CA THR A 54 -5.57 -18.32 4.14
C THR A 54 -6.84 -18.22 4.93
N GLY A 55 -7.54 -19.33 5.10
CA GLY A 55 -8.81 -19.39 5.81
C GLY A 55 -9.17 -20.82 6.14
N VAL A 56 -10.45 -21.03 6.44
CA VAL A 56 -10.99 -22.34 6.79
C VAL A 56 -12.14 -22.71 5.86
N SER A 57 -12.48 -23.99 5.82
CA SER A 57 -13.69 -24.45 5.13
C SER A 57 -14.95 -23.97 5.86
N ARG A 58 -15.99 -23.66 5.09
CA ARG A 58 -17.34 -23.40 5.59
C ARG A 58 -17.98 -24.63 6.24
N SER A 59 -17.67 -25.83 5.74
CA SER A 59 -18.21 -27.08 6.27
C SER A 59 -17.44 -27.61 7.47
N ASN A 60 -16.17 -27.24 7.62
CA ASN A 60 -15.30 -27.72 8.68
C ASN A 60 -14.26 -26.65 9.05
N HIS A 61 -14.51 -25.95 10.16
CA HIS A 61 -13.62 -24.87 10.64
C HIS A 61 -12.23 -25.36 11.07
N ASN A 62 -12.02 -26.66 11.23
CA ASN A 62 -10.69 -27.21 11.51
C ASN A 62 -9.88 -27.44 10.23
N MET A 63 -10.53 -27.44 9.06
CA MET A 63 -9.85 -27.65 7.79
C MET A 63 -9.31 -26.32 7.27
N ARG A 64 -7.99 -26.15 7.36
CA ARG A 64 -7.29 -24.98 6.82
C ARG A 64 -7.13 -25.09 5.32
N ILE A 65 -7.32 -23.96 4.65
CA ILE A 65 -7.27 -23.83 3.20
C ILE A 65 -6.38 -22.64 2.84
N LEU A 66 -5.50 -22.86 1.87
CA LEU A 66 -4.73 -21.83 1.19
C LEU A 66 -5.34 -21.63 -0.19
N ARG A 67 -5.66 -20.37 -0.51
CA ARG A 67 -6.20 -19.98 -1.80
C ARG A 67 -5.32 -18.92 -2.45
N ILE A 68 -5.01 -19.11 -3.72
CA ILE A 68 -4.23 -18.17 -4.51
C ILE A 68 -5.04 -17.76 -5.72
N HIS A 69 -5.19 -16.45 -5.94
CA HIS A 69 -5.76 -15.87 -7.16
C HIS A 69 -4.67 -15.16 -7.96
N ILE A 70 -4.70 -15.37 -9.26
CA ILE A 70 -3.96 -14.60 -10.26
C ILE A 70 -5.01 -13.89 -11.11
N SER A 71 -4.96 -12.56 -11.13
CA SER A 71 -5.92 -11.72 -11.84
C SER A 71 -5.20 -10.59 -12.59
N SER A 72 -5.86 -10.00 -13.58
CA SER A 72 -5.34 -8.83 -14.30
C SER A 72 -6.16 -7.59 -13.94
N GLU A 73 -5.50 -6.42 -13.92
CA GLU A 73 -6.18 -5.13 -13.82
C GLU A 73 -6.66 -4.62 -15.18
N THR A 74 -6.08 -5.11 -16.28
CA THR A 74 -6.45 -4.72 -17.65
C THR A 74 -7.58 -5.60 -18.21
N ASP A 75 -7.61 -6.88 -17.83
CA ASP A 75 -8.68 -7.81 -18.16
C ASP A 75 -9.36 -8.33 -16.89
N LEU A 76 -10.55 -7.79 -16.60
CA LEU A 76 -11.33 -8.13 -15.41
C LEU A 76 -11.89 -9.57 -15.43
N TYR A 77 -11.93 -10.22 -16.59
CA TYR A 77 -12.36 -11.61 -16.70
C TYR A 77 -11.19 -12.59 -16.54
N PHE A 78 -9.95 -12.11 -16.60
CA PHE A 78 -8.77 -12.93 -16.37
C PHE A 78 -8.69 -13.32 -14.89
N LEU A 79 -8.97 -14.60 -14.61
CA LEU A 79 -8.87 -15.17 -13.28
C LEU A 79 -8.31 -16.58 -13.39
N HIS A 80 -7.27 -16.86 -12.61
CA HIS A 80 -6.79 -18.21 -12.37
C HIS A 80 -6.74 -18.44 -10.86
N SER A 81 -7.23 -19.59 -10.42
CA SER A 81 -7.33 -19.90 -9.00
C SER A 81 -6.72 -21.25 -8.64
N LEU A 82 -6.05 -21.30 -7.51
CA LEU A 82 -5.61 -22.51 -6.84
C LEU A 82 -6.21 -22.50 -5.44
N GLU A 83 -6.70 -23.66 -5.02
CA GLU A 83 -7.17 -23.91 -3.67
C GLU A 83 -6.56 -25.23 -3.20
N VAL A 84 -5.88 -25.21 -2.06
CA VAL A 84 -5.23 -26.39 -1.48
C VAL A 84 -5.57 -26.45 0.01
N SER A 85 -6.16 -27.57 0.42
CA SER A 85 -6.40 -27.88 1.82
C SER A 85 -5.12 -28.38 2.48
N GLU A 86 -5.08 -28.39 3.82
CA GLU A 86 -3.95 -28.97 4.55
C GLU A 86 -3.75 -30.48 4.28
N GLU A 87 -4.83 -31.20 3.98
CA GLU A 87 -4.79 -32.62 3.62
C GLU A 87 -4.17 -32.81 2.23
N ASP A 88 -4.68 -32.08 1.23
CA ASP A 88 -4.20 -32.13 -0.16
C ASP A 88 -2.74 -31.66 -0.30
N PHE A 89 -2.31 -30.77 0.61
CA PHE A 89 -0.93 -30.30 0.64
C PHE A 89 0.08 -31.42 0.85
N GLN A 90 -0.26 -32.53 1.51
CA GLN A 90 0.69 -33.63 1.70
C GLN A 90 1.11 -34.26 0.37
N SER A 91 0.17 -34.42 -0.57
CA SER A 91 0.46 -34.91 -1.92
C SER A 91 1.36 -33.92 -2.67
N LEU A 92 0.99 -32.63 -2.67
CA LEU A 92 1.79 -31.57 -3.29
C LEU A 92 3.22 -31.51 -2.71
N LYS A 93 3.34 -31.68 -1.39
CA LYS A 93 4.60 -31.68 -0.67
C LYS A 93 5.51 -32.80 -1.12
N ASN A 94 4.97 -34.01 -1.25
CA ASN A 94 5.73 -35.19 -1.68
C ASN A 94 6.12 -35.11 -3.15
N GLU A 95 5.20 -34.70 -4.03
CA GLU A 95 5.44 -34.61 -5.47
C GLU A 95 6.54 -33.60 -5.84
N GLN A 96 6.62 -32.49 -5.10
CA GLN A 96 7.58 -31.42 -5.38
C GLN A 96 8.77 -31.37 -4.40
N GLY A 97 8.85 -32.31 -3.45
CA GLY A 97 9.90 -32.33 -2.44
C GLY A 97 9.93 -31.08 -1.55
N ILE A 98 8.75 -30.50 -1.25
CA ILE A 98 8.64 -29.30 -0.41
C ILE A 98 9.04 -29.67 1.02
N LEU A 99 10.00 -28.91 1.58
CA LEU A 99 10.58 -29.23 2.89
C LEU A 99 9.84 -28.59 4.08
N VAL A 100 8.91 -27.66 3.81
CA VAL A 100 8.18 -26.92 4.83
C VAL A 100 6.82 -27.55 5.14
N ASP A 101 6.22 -27.14 6.26
CA ASP A 101 4.84 -27.50 6.61
C ASP A 101 3.82 -26.57 5.92
N PHE A 102 2.53 -26.90 6.07
CA PHE A 102 1.44 -26.13 5.46
C PHE A 102 1.43 -24.67 5.94
N ALA A 103 1.70 -24.43 7.22
CA ALA A 103 1.70 -23.08 7.80
C ALA A 103 2.81 -22.19 7.23
N SER A 104 3.99 -22.75 6.97
CA SER A 104 5.15 -22.00 6.44
C SER A 104 5.16 -21.91 4.91
N PHE A 105 4.38 -22.76 4.22
CA PHE A 105 4.34 -22.82 2.77
C PHE A 105 3.97 -21.50 2.08
N PRO A 106 2.91 -20.76 2.48
CA PRO A 106 2.58 -19.46 1.89
C PRO A 106 3.74 -18.46 1.96
N GLY A 107 4.46 -18.42 3.09
CA GLY A 107 5.62 -17.55 3.25
C GLY A 107 6.75 -17.85 2.26
N LYS A 108 6.95 -19.12 1.91
CA LYS A 108 7.92 -19.52 0.88
C LYS A 108 7.48 -19.08 -0.52
N ILE A 109 6.19 -19.22 -0.85
CA ILE A 109 5.64 -18.71 -2.12
C ILE A 109 5.82 -17.19 -2.22
N ILE A 110 5.50 -16.45 -1.16
CA ILE A 110 5.67 -14.99 -1.09
C ILE A 110 7.13 -14.60 -1.34
N THR A 111 8.07 -15.26 -0.68
CA THR A 111 9.50 -15.00 -0.87
C THR A 111 9.93 -15.21 -2.32
N LEU A 112 9.40 -16.24 -3.00
CA LEU A 112 9.68 -16.50 -4.40
C LEU A 112 9.04 -15.46 -5.34
N LEU A 113 7.82 -15.00 -5.04
CA LEU A 113 7.16 -13.92 -5.79
C LEU A 113 7.93 -12.60 -5.64
N ASP A 114 8.38 -12.25 -4.43
CA ASP A 114 9.19 -11.04 -4.19
C ASP A 114 10.55 -11.09 -4.92
N LYS A 115 11.13 -12.28 -5.09
CA LYS A 115 12.32 -12.45 -5.94
C LYS A 115 12.02 -12.19 -7.41
N CYS A 116 10.82 -12.54 -7.90
CA CYS A 116 10.42 -12.28 -9.29
C CYS A 116 10.12 -10.80 -9.53
N THR A 117 9.65 -10.05 -8.52
CA THR A 117 9.40 -8.61 -8.67
C THR A 117 10.69 -7.79 -8.64
N THR A 118 11.70 -8.25 -7.91
CA THR A 118 12.98 -7.54 -7.77
C THR A 118 13.98 -7.90 -8.87
N SER A 119 13.79 -9.04 -9.56
CA SER A 119 14.75 -9.53 -10.54
C SER A 119 14.84 -8.64 -11.79
N GLN A 120 16.07 -8.39 -12.22
CA GLN A 120 16.38 -7.65 -13.43
C GLN A 120 16.84 -8.59 -14.56
N PRO A 121 16.74 -8.17 -15.83
CA PRO A 121 17.19 -8.99 -16.97
C PRO A 121 18.66 -9.40 -16.91
N THR A 122 19.50 -8.61 -16.24
CA THR A 122 20.94 -8.81 -16.09
C THR A 122 21.33 -9.66 -14.88
N ASP A 123 20.39 -10.07 -14.04
CA ASP A 123 20.69 -10.84 -12.84
C ASP A 123 21.13 -12.27 -13.18
N ALA A 124 22.12 -12.77 -12.44
CA ALA A 124 22.53 -14.16 -12.45
C ALA A 124 22.71 -14.65 -10.99
N PRO A 125 21.84 -15.53 -10.48
CA PRO A 125 20.72 -16.18 -11.16
C PRO A 125 19.44 -15.31 -11.23
N ARG A 126 18.70 -15.42 -12.33
CA ARG A 126 17.45 -14.67 -12.59
C ARG A 126 16.22 -15.46 -12.17
N PHE A 127 15.38 -14.87 -11.32
CA PHE A 127 14.07 -15.42 -10.97
C PHE A 127 12.99 -14.92 -11.93
N GLN A 128 12.13 -15.82 -12.39
CA GLN A 128 11.04 -15.49 -13.31
C GLN A 128 9.80 -16.33 -13.01
N ALA A 129 8.66 -15.65 -12.92
CA ALA A 129 7.35 -16.28 -12.84
C ALA A 129 6.83 -16.58 -14.26
N VAL A 130 6.29 -17.79 -14.47
CA VAL A 130 5.77 -18.23 -15.77
C VAL A 130 4.41 -18.86 -15.56
N LEU A 131 3.40 -18.41 -16.29
CA LEU A 131 2.05 -18.99 -16.31
C LEU A 131 1.77 -19.57 -17.69
N SER A 132 1.61 -20.88 -17.79
CA SER A 132 1.28 -21.58 -19.03
C SER A 132 -0.19 -22.00 -19.04
N ILE A 133 -0.99 -21.43 -19.92
CA ILE A 133 -2.43 -21.72 -20.02
C ILE A 133 -2.64 -22.83 -21.07
N ARG A 134 -3.30 -23.93 -20.66
CA ARG A 134 -3.54 -25.12 -21.50
C ARG A 134 -4.99 -25.56 -21.37
N GLY A 135 -5.89 -24.91 -22.13
CA GLY A 135 -7.31 -25.25 -22.13
C GLY A 135 -7.95 -25.08 -20.75
N SER A 136 -8.31 -26.18 -20.09
CA SER A 136 -8.99 -26.18 -18.78
C SER A 136 -8.05 -26.11 -17.57
N GLU A 137 -6.74 -26.18 -17.78
CA GLU A 137 -5.73 -26.11 -16.72
C GLU A 137 -4.66 -25.09 -17.05
N SER A 138 -4.04 -24.53 -16.01
CA SER A 138 -2.93 -23.60 -16.14
C SER A 138 -1.84 -24.00 -15.16
N LEU A 139 -0.59 -23.95 -15.63
CA LEU A 139 0.57 -24.30 -14.84
C LEU A 139 1.35 -23.03 -14.54
N PHE A 140 1.35 -22.64 -13.27
CA PHE A 140 2.19 -21.57 -12.77
C PHE A 140 3.50 -22.16 -12.24
N LYS A 141 4.63 -21.55 -12.58
CA LYS A 141 5.93 -21.95 -12.01
C LYS A 141 6.81 -20.74 -11.77
N ILE A 142 7.64 -20.84 -10.75
CA ILE A 142 8.74 -19.90 -10.53
C ILE A 142 10.03 -20.61 -10.86
N VAL A 143 10.75 -20.09 -11.85
CA VAL A 143 12.01 -20.65 -12.33
C VAL A 143 13.16 -19.73 -11.99
N GLU A 144 14.27 -20.33 -11.60
CA GLU A 144 15.57 -19.69 -11.49
C GLU A 144 16.40 -20.08 -12.71
N THR A 145 16.86 -19.10 -13.48
CA THR A 145 17.75 -19.31 -14.62
C THR A 145 19.16 -18.90 -14.20
N ASN A 146 20.09 -19.84 -14.26
CA ASN A 146 21.53 -19.57 -14.14
C ASN A 146 22.21 -19.76 -15.50
N ASP A 147 23.54 -19.62 -15.54
CA ASP A 147 24.32 -19.70 -16.79
C ASP A 147 24.25 -21.07 -17.48
N PHE A 148 23.79 -22.11 -16.79
CA PHE A 148 23.78 -23.49 -17.29
C PHE A 148 22.38 -24.04 -17.56
N LYS A 149 21.41 -23.76 -16.69
CA LYS A 149 20.09 -24.40 -16.70
C LYS A 149 19.01 -23.52 -16.08
N GLN A 150 17.77 -23.92 -16.34
CA GLN A 150 16.59 -23.42 -15.63
C GLN A 150 16.18 -24.43 -14.56
N LEU A 151 16.05 -23.98 -13.33
CA LEU A 151 15.62 -24.76 -12.17
C LEU A 151 14.24 -24.28 -11.69
N PRO A 152 13.18 -25.10 -11.72
CA PRO A 152 11.91 -24.76 -11.12
C PRO A 152 12.00 -24.85 -9.59
N HIS A 153 11.59 -23.78 -8.89
CA HIS A 153 11.48 -23.76 -7.43
C HIS A 153 10.12 -24.28 -6.94
N ILE A 154 9.08 -23.99 -7.70
CA ILE A 154 7.71 -24.46 -7.43
C ILE A 154 6.94 -24.54 -8.74
N THR A 155 6.05 -25.52 -8.86
CA THR A 155 5.09 -25.65 -9.95
C THR A 155 3.70 -25.88 -9.38
N LEU A 156 2.74 -25.02 -9.69
CA LEU A 156 1.41 -25.05 -9.12
C LEU A 156 0.36 -25.16 -10.22
N ALA A 157 -0.58 -26.08 -10.04
CA ALA A 157 -1.70 -26.27 -10.95
C ALA A 157 -2.85 -25.33 -10.58
N PHE A 158 -3.09 -24.35 -11.43
CA PHE A 158 -4.19 -23.40 -11.33
C PHE A 158 -5.30 -23.78 -12.30
N ARG A 159 -6.52 -23.41 -11.94
CA ARG A 159 -7.69 -23.54 -12.82
C ARG A 159 -8.12 -22.17 -13.34
N PRO A 160 -8.26 -21.98 -14.66
CA PRO A 160 -8.91 -20.81 -15.22
C PRO A 160 -10.32 -20.65 -14.65
N GLY A 161 -10.71 -19.41 -14.38
CA GLY A 161 -12.03 -19.07 -13.85
C GLY A 161 -13.12 -19.32 -14.90
N ASN A 162 -14.14 -20.06 -14.51
CA ASN A 162 -15.38 -20.14 -15.29
C ASN A 162 -16.32 -18.96 -14.94
N ASP A 163 -17.40 -18.79 -15.69
CA ASP A 163 -18.37 -17.71 -15.48
C ASP A 163 -18.86 -17.58 -14.03
N ALA A 164 -19.12 -18.70 -13.36
CA ALA A 164 -19.59 -18.68 -11.99
C ALA A 164 -18.51 -18.17 -11.03
N ALA A 165 -17.28 -18.68 -11.16
CA ALA A 165 -16.15 -18.27 -10.34
C ALA A 165 -15.77 -16.80 -10.59
N VAL A 166 -15.76 -16.37 -11.84
CA VAL A 166 -15.46 -14.97 -12.22
C VAL A 166 -16.54 -14.02 -11.69
N LYS A 167 -17.83 -14.37 -11.83
CA LYS A 167 -18.93 -13.56 -11.27
C LYS A 167 -18.82 -13.43 -9.75
N GLN A 168 -18.54 -14.52 -9.04
CA GLN A 168 -18.33 -14.49 -7.58
C GLN A 168 -17.12 -13.64 -7.19
N PHE A 169 -16.00 -13.79 -7.90
CA PHE A 169 -14.80 -13.00 -7.69
C PHE A 169 -15.06 -11.51 -7.91
N LEU A 170 -15.70 -11.13 -9.02
CA LEU A 170 -16.03 -9.75 -9.35
C LEU A 170 -17.02 -9.15 -8.35
N ALA A 171 -18.05 -9.89 -7.93
CA ALA A 171 -18.99 -9.44 -6.90
C ALA A 171 -18.28 -9.15 -5.57
N PHE A 172 -17.37 -10.05 -5.16
CA PHE A 172 -16.55 -9.87 -3.97
C PHE A 172 -15.64 -8.64 -4.08
N ARG A 173 -14.91 -8.50 -5.20
CA ARG A 173 -14.03 -7.36 -5.46
C ARG A 173 -14.80 -6.03 -5.50
N LEU A 174 -15.99 -6.02 -6.09
CA LEU A 174 -16.85 -4.85 -6.13
C LEU A 174 -17.30 -4.42 -4.73
N LEU A 175 -17.68 -5.38 -3.88
CA LEU A 175 -18.07 -5.09 -2.49
C LEU A 175 -16.89 -4.53 -1.69
N GLU A 176 -15.70 -5.13 -1.83
CA GLU A 176 -14.48 -4.67 -1.17
C GLU A 176 -14.10 -3.24 -1.62
N VAL A 177 -14.14 -2.96 -2.91
CA VAL A 177 -13.84 -1.62 -3.44
C VAL A 177 -14.88 -0.59 -3.01
N LYS A 178 -16.17 -0.96 -2.99
CA LYS A 178 -17.24 -0.07 -2.50
C LYS A 178 -17.06 0.29 -1.03
N GLY A 179 -16.80 -0.69 -0.17
CA GLY A 179 -16.55 -0.44 1.25
C GLY A 179 -15.35 0.49 1.46
N ASN A 180 -14.24 0.21 0.76
CA ASN A 180 -13.05 1.07 0.82
C ASN A 180 -13.30 2.50 0.32
N ALA A 181 -14.15 2.66 -0.71
CA ALA A 181 -14.51 3.98 -1.23
C ALA A 181 -15.37 4.78 -0.23
N GLU A 182 -16.30 4.12 0.46
CA GLU A 182 -17.12 4.72 1.52
C GLU A 182 -16.26 5.14 2.73
N ASP A 183 -15.33 4.27 3.14
CA ASP A 183 -14.37 4.56 4.21
C ASP A 183 -13.46 5.74 3.84
N LEU A 184 -12.91 5.73 2.62
CA LEU A 184 -12.05 6.81 2.14
C LEU A 184 -12.81 8.13 2.04
N THR A 185 -14.07 8.10 1.59
CA THR A 185 -14.94 9.29 1.54
C THR A 185 -15.18 9.85 2.95
N THR A 186 -15.45 8.97 3.92
CA THR A 186 -15.65 9.36 5.32
C THR A 186 -14.38 9.97 5.92
N GLN A 187 -13.22 9.37 5.66
CA GLN A 187 -11.93 9.90 6.09
C GLN A 187 -11.63 11.25 5.47
N LEU A 188 -11.89 11.43 4.17
CA LEU A 188 -11.71 12.71 3.48
C LEU A 188 -12.61 13.80 4.06
N ALA A 189 -13.87 13.49 4.36
CA ALA A 189 -14.78 14.44 5.00
C ALA A 189 -14.27 14.88 6.38
N ARG A 190 -13.79 13.93 7.20
CA ARG A 190 -13.20 14.21 8.50
C ARG A 190 -11.95 15.10 8.37
N MET A 191 -11.00 14.71 7.53
CA MET A 191 -9.76 15.47 7.30
C MET A 191 -10.04 16.89 6.78
N THR A 192 -11.07 17.05 5.95
CA THR A 192 -11.47 18.37 5.44
C THR A 192 -12.02 19.25 6.56
N ALA A 193 -12.89 18.71 7.43
CA ALA A 193 -13.42 19.45 8.58
C ALA A 193 -12.31 19.82 9.59
N GLU A 194 -11.37 18.91 9.85
CA GLU A 194 -10.19 19.16 10.68
C GLU A 194 -9.28 20.26 10.10
N ARG A 195 -9.07 20.25 8.78
CA ARG A 195 -8.33 21.31 8.09
C ARG A 195 -9.05 22.65 8.21
N ASP A 196 -10.36 22.69 8.00
CA ASP A 196 -11.13 23.94 8.02
C ASP A 196 -11.16 24.54 9.43
N THR A 197 -11.36 23.71 10.46
CA THR A 197 -11.27 24.15 11.85
C THR A 197 -9.88 24.67 12.20
N THR A 198 -8.81 23.96 11.82
CA THR A 198 -7.43 24.43 12.03
C THR A 198 -7.16 25.75 11.31
N SER A 199 -7.66 25.90 10.08
CA SER A 199 -7.52 27.14 9.31
C SER A 199 -8.23 28.32 9.98
N THR A 200 -9.42 28.12 10.52
CA THR A 200 -10.13 29.17 11.28
C THR A 200 -9.41 29.54 12.58
N GLN A 201 -8.84 28.57 13.30
CA GLN A 201 -8.04 28.81 14.51
C GLN A 201 -6.73 29.56 14.22
N LEU A 202 -6.07 29.24 13.10
CA LEU A 202 -4.90 29.97 12.66
C LEU A 202 -5.25 31.43 12.35
N GLY A 203 -6.36 31.66 11.63
CA GLY A 203 -6.85 33.00 11.33
C GLY A 203 -7.18 33.82 12.58
N SER A 204 -7.84 33.20 13.57
CA SER A 204 -8.18 33.89 14.83
C SER A 204 -6.94 34.21 15.67
N THR A 205 -5.96 33.29 15.72
CA THR A 205 -4.70 33.51 16.44
C THR A 205 -3.86 34.62 15.78
N GLN A 206 -3.84 34.68 14.45
CA GLN A 206 -3.21 35.78 13.71
C GLN A 206 -3.88 37.13 14.03
N GLN A 207 -5.20 37.18 14.06
CA GLN A 207 -5.94 38.40 14.43
C GLN A 207 -5.62 38.85 15.87
N GLN A 208 -5.58 37.91 16.82
CA GLN A 208 -5.20 38.20 18.20
C GLN A 208 -3.77 38.74 18.29
N LEU A 209 -2.84 38.16 17.53
CA LEU A 209 -1.44 38.60 17.50
C LEU A 209 -1.31 40.04 16.97
N VAL A 210 -2.01 40.38 15.89
CA VAL A 210 -2.06 41.77 15.37
C VAL A 210 -2.64 42.72 16.41
N ALA A 211 -3.76 42.37 17.05
CA ALA A 211 -4.38 43.23 18.06
C ALA A 211 -3.46 43.48 19.26
N VAL A 212 -2.72 42.46 19.72
CA VAL A 212 -1.74 42.60 20.81
C VAL A 212 -0.55 43.46 20.38
N GLN A 213 -0.07 43.33 19.14
CA GLN A 213 0.98 44.19 18.59
C GLN A 213 0.55 45.66 18.55
N GLU A 214 -0.65 45.95 18.05
CA GLU A 214 -1.19 47.33 18.01
C GLU A 214 -1.33 47.94 19.42
N GLN A 215 -1.77 47.15 20.40
CA GLN A 215 -1.84 47.59 21.80
C GLN A 215 -0.46 47.89 22.37
N TYR A 216 0.53 47.05 22.07
CA TYR A 216 1.90 47.23 22.50
C TYR A 216 2.52 48.51 21.92
N ASP A 217 2.35 48.74 20.61
CA ASP A 217 2.84 49.94 19.93
C ASP A 217 2.20 51.22 20.45
N LYS A 218 0.88 51.18 20.72
CA LYS A 218 0.16 52.29 21.35
C LYS A 218 0.72 52.61 22.73
N HIS A 219 0.96 51.60 23.56
CA HIS A 219 1.50 51.79 24.91
C HIS A 219 2.94 52.36 24.87
N LEU A 220 3.78 51.93 23.93
CA LEU A 220 5.11 52.50 23.71
C LEU A 220 5.06 54.00 23.41
N LEU A 221 4.14 54.42 22.54
CA LEU A 221 3.93 55.83 22.19
C LEU A 221 3.48 56.66 23.42
N GLU A 222 2.54 56.14 24.21
CA GLU A 222 2.04 56.82 25.42
C GLU A 222 3.16 57.05 26.45
N VAL A 223 4.01 56.04 26.69
CA VAL A 223 5.16 56.16 27.59
C VAL A 223 6.19 57.18 27.08
N GLN A 224 6.46 57.23 25.77
CA GLN A 224 7.36 58.23 25.18
C GLN A 224 6.82 59.66 25.30
N VAL A 225 5.50 59.86 25.12
CA VAL A 225 4.86 61.17 25.26
C VAL A 225 4.89 61.64 26.72
N GLN A 226 4.64 60.76 27.68
CA GLN A 226 4.75 61.09 29.11
C GLN A 226 6.19 61.45 29.50
N GLY A 227 7.19 60.77 28.94
CA GLY A 227 8.60 61.14 29.10
C GLY A 227 8.96 62.51 28.52
N ARG A 228 8.26 62.97 27.47
CA ARG A 228 8.45 64.32 26.89
C ARG A 228 7.63 65.42 27.58
N GLY A 229 6.47 65.10 28.16
CA GLY A 229 5.61 66.04 28.88
C GLY A 229 6.12 66.43 30.29
N GLY A 230 7.05 65.65 30.86
CA GLY A 230 7.70 65.93 32.16
C GLY A 230 8.93 66.83 32.09
N GLY A 231 9.17 67.53 30.98
CA GLY A 231 10.40 68.30 30.74
C GLY A 231 10.36 69.77 31.15
N ARG A 232 10.26 70.08 32.45
CA ARG A 232 10.89 71.27 33.10
C ARG A 232 10.79 71.17 34.62
N VAL A 233 11.79 70.58 35.28
CA VAL A 233 12.64 71.22 36.31
C VAL A 233 13.99 70.47 36.37
N ARG A 234 15.01 71.30 36.55
CA ARG A 234 16.46 71.09 36.69
C ARG A 234 16.94 69.96 37.63
N GLN A 235 17.91 69.22 37.08
CA GLN A 235 19.33 69.12 37.53
C GLN A 235 19.72 68.18 38.68
N ALA A 236 20.81 67.46 38.38
CA ALA A 236 21.86 66.87 39.22
C ALA A 236 21.62 65.49 39.85
N GLY A 237 22.47 64.55 39.41
CA GLY A 237 23.10 63.60 40.32
C GLY A 237 22.83 62.13 40.02
N ALA A 238 23.72 61.52 39.23
CA ALA A 238 24.56 60.38 39.63
C ALA A 238 24.78 59.41 38.46
N ARG A 239 26.03 59.42 37.99
CA ARG A 239 26.64 58.35 37.19
C ARG A 239 26.75 57.09 38.04
N ALA A 240 26.34 55.96 37.46
CA ALA A 240 26.95 54.63 37.48
C ALA A 240 25.87 53.69 36.90
N GLY A 241 26.02 53.02 35.76
CA GLY A 241 27.18 52.32 35.24
C GLY A 241 26.85 50.84 35.23
N VAL A 242 26.29 50.33 34.12
CA VAL A 242 26.33 48.93 33.66
C VAL A 242 26.06 49.00 32.14
N GLU A 243 27.11 49.08 31.33
CA GLU A 243 27.68 47.95 30.57
C GLU A 243 26.71 47.32 29.56
N GLU A 244 26.75 47.92 28.37
CA GLU A 244 26.79 47.31 27.04
C GLU A 244 26.98 45.79 27.00
N VAL A 245 25.95 45.08 26.51
CA VAL A 245 26.12 43.84 25.75
C VAL A 245 25.26 43.96 24.49
N LEU A 246 25.89 44.41 23.41
CA LEU A 246 25.46 44.11 22.05
C LEU A 246 25.89 42.68 21.74
N GLY A 247 24.94 41.82 21.37
CA GLY A 247 25.18 40.42 21.04
C GLY A 247 24.12 39.90 20.08
N GLU A 248 24.36 40.16 18.79
CA GLU A 248 24.03 39.36 17.61
C GLU A 248 22.56 39.07 17.23
N GLY A 249 22.31 39.23 15.92
CA GLY A 249 21.00 39.10 15.30
C GLY A 249 20.48 37.67 15.22
N LEU A 250 19.17 37.53 15.30
CA LEU A 250 18.47 36.35 14.82
C LEU A 250 18.05 36.55 13.36
N GLU A 251 18.71 35.81 12.48
CA GLU A 251 18.16 35.46 11.16
C GLU A 251 16.88 34.61 11.31
N PRO A 252 15.98 34.64 10.33
CA PRO A 252 14.75 33.86 10.33
C PRO A 252 15.04 32.37 10.11
N GLY A 253 15.08 31.60 11.20
CA GLY A 253 15.13 30.14 11.19
C GLY A 253 13.84 29.54 10.61
N GLN A 254 14.01 28.74 9.57
CA GLN A 254 13.00 27.94 8.89
C GLN A 254 12.09 27.19 9.87
N VAL A 255 10.77 27.38 9.71
CA VAL A 255 9.75 26.51 10.30
C VAL A 255 9.86 25.13 9.62
N GLN A 256 10.50 24.17 10.28
CA GLN A 256 10.34 22.76 9.94
C GLN A 256 8.93 22.34 10.34
N ALA A 257 8.07 22.17 9.32
CA ALA A 257 6.84 21.43 9.44
C ALA A 257 7.18 19.97 9.83
N GLY A 258 6.94 19.63 11.10
CA GLY A 258 6.83 18.25 11.54
C GLY A 258 5.54 17.63 10.99
N GLY A 259 5.57 17.26 9.71
CA GLY A 259 4.54 16.48 9.04
C GLY A 259 5.11 15.12 8.68
N SER A 260 4.83 14.13 9.52
CA SER A 260 4.93 12.72 9.16
C SER A 260 4.01 12.47 7.97
N LEU A 261 4.57 12.16 6.79
CA LEU A 261 3.95 11.41 5.70
C LEU A 261 5.04 11.05 4.69
N ALA A 262 5.44 9.79 4.71
CA ALA A 262 6.10 9.16 3.58
C ALA A 262 5.12 9.10 2.40
N CYS A 263 5.53 9.52 1.19
CA CYS A 263 5.55 8.72 -0.04
C CYS A 263 5.68 9.60 -1.31
N CYS A 264 6.39 9.06 -2.32
CA CYS A 264 6.36 9.41 -3.75
C CYS A 264 6.86 10.79 -4.21
N LYS A 265 8.09 10.82 -4.77
CA LYS A 265 8.39 11.19 -6.18
C LYS A 265 9.90 11.20 -6.41
N ARG A 266 10.40 10.23 -7.20
CA ARG A 266 11.73 10.33 -7.83
C ARG A 266 11.57 10.02 -9.31
N TRP A 267 11.38 11.07 -10.11
CA TRP A 267 11.68 11.07 -11.53
C TRP A 267 12.23 12.44 -11.94
N CYS A 268 13.29 12.39 -12.75
CA CYS A 268 13.88 13.43 -13.60
C CYS A 268 14.85 14.46 -12.96
N ARG A 269 16.15 14.17 -13.14
CA ARG A 269 17.07 15.07 -13.86
C ARG A 269 18.12 14.27 -14.63
N GLU A 270 18.00 14.31 -15.95
CA GLU A 270 19.10 14.31 -16.93
C GLU A 270 20.03 15.52 -16.62
N ALA A 271 21.32 15.60 -16.96
CA ALA A 271 21.99 15.23 -18.21
C ALA A 271 23.54 15.24 -17.99
N PRO A 272 24.41 15.38 -19.02
CA PRO A 272 25.21 14.30 -19.60
C PRO A 272 26.74 14.47 -19.39
N GLY A 273 27.48 13.36 -19.45
CA GLY A 273 28.94 13.31 -19.41
C GLY A 273 29.51 12.65 -20.67
N THR A 274 30.13 13.47 -21.50
CA THR A 274 30.85 13.19 -22.74
C THR A 274 32.00 12.21 -22.62
N GLY A 275 32.19 11.36 -23.64
CA GLY A 275 33.39 10.52 -23.79
C GLY A 275 33.53 9.98 -25.22
N CYS A 276 33.94 10.86 -26.15
CA CYS A 276 34.57 10.48 -27.41
C CYS A 276 36.06 10.77 -27.30
N SER A 277 36.89 9.73 -27.36
CA SER A 277 38.21 9.65 -27.99
C SER A 277 38.58 8.19 -28.12
#